data_AF-A0A074W3D1-F1
#
_entry.id   AF-A0A074W3D1-F1
#
_cell.length_a   1.000
_cell.length_b   1.000
_cell.length_c   1.000
_cell.angle_alpha   90.00
_cell.angle_beta   90.00
_cell.angle_gamma   90.00
#
_symmetry.space_group_name_H-M   'P 1'
#
loop_
_entity.id
_entity.type
_entity.pdbx_description
1 polymer ?
#
loop_
_entity_poly.entity_id
_entity_poly.type
_entity_poly.pdbx_seq_one_letter_code
_entity_poly.pdbx_strand_id
1 'polypeptide(L)'
;MPMQHPVVCAAALTEEVMNRFIDDNDIDEDNWDFVFVDSIDEYYNEPSLAPVDGPSNPNSPFIGKTPQECYELLKKLCEDTESELLRWYFIIMDERSMQDDTVLLVRAEDGTELSSVRATFETSASSLSTSWIQVVFPRGYASPHAEVSRSHFGHYTLRVTSLWTCFDRTSLLHANCTLDSISSYWGPTTKMGGRGTSFPIVCTALLSKEIMNRFLEASGIADDKNLPFAFVDSIDDYYDGPSEVPITVSSNPDSPFINKTPEECSQLLLQLCEDTESEIIPHYFIIMDERSIQDDTVLLVCADEDEPVYSVRATFEVSADEVMLYLTGHGSAEEDAERALQEHDNVFRGRAYDE
;
A
#
# COMPACT_ATOMS: atom_id res chain seq x y z
N MET A 1 -0.66 0.54 22.56
CA MET A 1 0.70 0.05 22.26
C MET A 1 0.71 -0.30 20.77
N PRO A 2 1.85 -0.22 20.08
CA PRO A 2 1.95 -0.75 18.71
C PRO A 2 1.53 -2.22 18.70
N MET A 3 0.73 -2.62 17.71
CA MET A 3 0.35 -4.03 17.54
C MET A 3 1.53 -4.79 16.93
N GLN A 4 1.85 -5.96 17.48
CA GLN A 4 3.01 -6.73 17.05
C GLN A 4 2.66 -7.69 15.91
N HIS A 5 3.57 -7.85 14.96
CA HIS A 5 3.43 -8.77 13.82
C HIS A 5 4.01 -10.14 14.19
N PRO A 6 3.17 -11.19 14.33
CA PRO A 6 3.68 -12.48 14.75
C PRO A 6 4.44 -13.19 13.62
N VAL A 7 5.63 -13.70 13.97
CA VAL A 7 6.46 -14.57 13.14
C VAL A 7 6.38 -15.99 13.71
N VAL A 8 5.51 -16.78 13.13
CA VAL A 8 5.22 -18.15 13.55
C VAL A 8 6.40 -19.07 13.18
N CYS A 9 6.98 -19.70 14.20
CA CYS A 9 8.05 -20.68 14.03
C CYS A 9 7.47 -22.06 13.68
N ALA A 10 7.21 -22.30 12.40
CA ALA A 10 6.72 -23.59 11.89
C ALA A 10 7.83 -24.62 11.61
N ALA A 11 9.07 -24.31 12.03
CA ALA A 11 10.20 -25.21 12.08
C ALA A 11 11.06 -24.93 13.32
N ALA A 12 12.00 -25.83 13.62
CA ALA A 12 13.03 -25.63 14.64
C ALA A 12 14.13 -24.73 14.06
N LEU A 13 13.95 -23.41 14.17
CA LEU A 13 14.82 -22.38 13.64
C LEU A 13 16.03 -22.18 14.54
N THR A 14 17.18 -21.92 13.93
CA THR A 14 18.41 -21.54 14.66
C THR A 14 18.45 -20.05 14.93
N GLU A 15 19.14 -19.64 16.01
CA GLU A 15 19.42 -18.23 16.35
C GLU A 15 19.93 -17.43 15.14
N GLU A 16 20.85 -18.01 14.36
CA GLU A 16 21.45 -17.36 13.19
C GLU A 16 20.42 -16.94 12.13
N VAL A 17 19.42 -17.79 11.88
CA VAL A 17 18.38 -17.53 10.87
C VAL A 17 17.39 -16.48 11.38
N MET A 18 17.04 -16.53 12.66
CA MET A 18 16.14 -15.55 13.30
C MET A 18 16.79 -14.16 13.38
N ASN A 19 18.06 -14.09 13.76
CA ASN A 19 18.82 -12.84 13.76
C ASN A 19 18.97 -12.27 12.36
N ARG A 20 19.31 -13.11 11.36
CA ARG A 20 19.36 -12.67 9.97
C ARG A 20 18.02 -12.14 9.47
N PHE A 21 16.91 -12.78 9.84
CA PHE A 21 15.57 -12.27 9.51
C PHE A 21 15.32 -10.87 10.11
N ILE A 22 15.72 -10.64 11.36
CA ILE A 22 15.63 -9.31 11.99
C ILE A 22 16.52 -8.29 11.27
N ASP A 23 17.79 -8.65 11.04
CA ASP A 23 18.78 -7.77 10.41
C ASP A 23 18.37 -7.37 8.97
N ASP A 24 17.86 -8.33 8.19
CA ASP A 24 17.47 -8.11 6.79
C ASP A 24 16.19 -7.27 6.63
N ASN A 25 15.34 -7.21 7.67
CA ASN A 25 14.13 -6.40 7.66
C ASN A 25 14.33 -5.00 8.26
N ASP A 26 15.58 -4.64 8.57
CA ASP A 26 16.02 -3.33 9.07
C ASP A 26 14.98 -2.74 10.02
N ILE A 27 14.75 -3.45 11.14
CA ILE A 27 13.86 -3.00 12.21
C ILE A 27 14.54 -1.82 12.93
N ASP A 28 14.79 -0.73 12.22
CA ASP A 28 15.07 0.56 12.84
C ASP A 28 13.86 0.91 13.72
N GLU A 29 14.15 1.53 14.87
CA GLU A 29 13.38 1.56 16.13
C GLU A 29 11.88 2.00 16.04
N ASP A 30 11.36 2.34 14.86
CA ASP A 30 10.14 3.14 14.74
C ASP A 30 8.99 2.57 13.88
N ASN A 31 9.00 1.33 13.36
CA ASN A 31 7.81 0.91 12.57
C ASN A 31 7.38 -0.57 12.48
N TRP A 32 8.22 -1.58 12.78
CA TRP A 32 7.80 -3.00 12.63
C TRP A 32 8.20 -3.88 13.81
N ASP A 33 7.29 -3.99 14.79
CA ASP A 33 7.49 -4.86 15.95
C ASP A 33 7.19 -6.33 15.59
N PHE A 34 8.17 -7.06 15.07
CA PHE A 34 8.06 -8.50 14.88
C PHE A 34 8.21 -9.25 16.19
N VAL A 35 7.46 -10.33 16.37
CA VAL A 35 7.60 -11.21 17.53
C VAL A 35 7.60 -12.67 17.11
N PHE A 36 8.67 -13.41 17.45
CA PHE A 36 8.74 -14.83 17.18
C PHE A 36 7.80 -15.58 18.12
N VAL A 37 6.85 -16.34 17.54
CA VAL A 37 5.86 -17.12 18.28
C VAL A 37 6.14 -18.61 18.06
N ASP A 38 6.57 -19.29 19.12
CA ASP A 38 6.92 -20.71 19.11
C ASP A 38 6.24 -21.52 20.24
N SER A 39 5.40 -20.86 21.02
CA SER A 39 4.57 -21.42 22.10
C SER A 39 3.18 -20.78 22.08
N ILE A 40 2.13 -21.57 22.34
CA ILE A 40 0.74 -21.09 22.46
C ILE A 40 0.35 -20.72 23.90
N ASP A 41 1.19 -21.06 24.87
CA ASP A 41 0.91 -20.91 26.31
C ASP A 41 1.61 -19.67 26.90
N GLU A 42 2.41 -18.96 26.09
CA GLU A 42 3.18 -17.79 26.50
C GLU A 42 2.49 -16.48 26.11
N TYR A 43 2.70 -15.44 26.91
CA TYR A 43 2.22 -14.10 26.66
C TYR A 43 3.28 -13.30 25.91
N TYR A 44 2.89 -12.69 24.80
CA TYR A 44 3.78 -11.91 23.93
C TYR A 44 3.34 -10.44 23.91
N ASN A 45 4.25 -9.57 24.31
CA ASN A 45 4.02 -8.12 24.41
C ASN A 45 5.26 -7.27 24.12
N GLU A 46 6.38 -7.88 23.74
CA GLU A 46 7.63 -7.20 23.42
C GLU A 46 8.16 -7.72 22.08
N PRO A 47 8.65 -6.82 21.20
CA PRO A 47 9.24 -7.24 19.93
C PRO A 47 10.47 -8.11 20.18
N SER A 48 10.72 -9.03 19.25
CA SER A 48 11.95 -9.80 19.22
C SER A 48 13.09 -8.92 18.71
N LEU A 49 14.17 -8.84 19.48
CA LEU A 49 15.36 -8.06 19.14
C LEU A 49 16.53 -8.98 18.78
N ALA A 50 17.39 -8.53 17.87
CA ALA A 50 18.66 -9.18 17.62
C ALA A 50 19.71 -8.69 18.63
N PRO A 51 20.53 -9.58 19.22
CA PRO A 51 20.49 -11.03 19.07
C PRO A 51 19.34 -11.66 19.88
N VAL A 52 18.66 -12.66 19.31
CA VAL A 52 17.67 -13.48 20.02
C VAL A 52 18.35 -14.38 21.06
N ASP A 53 17.66 -14.65 22.18
CA ASP A 53 18.18 -15.36 23.34
C ASP A 53 18.34 -16.89 23.16
N GLY A 54 17.94 -17.44 22.01
CA GLY A 54 18.00 -18.87 21.74
C GLY A 54 17.38 -19.29 20.41
N PRO A 55 17.56 -20.56 19.98
CA PRO A 55 16.84 -21.10 18.84
C PRO A 55 15.35 -21.22 19.17
N SER A 56 14.50 -21.30 18.15
CA SER A 56 13.07 -21.52 18.39
C SER A 56 12.81 -22.87 19.04
N ASN A 57 11.70 -22.97 19.76
CA ASN A 57 11.24 -24.19 20.40
C ASN A 57 11.12 -25.33 19.37
N PRO A 58 11.92 -26.40 19.50
CA PRO A 58 11.90 -27.52 18.55
C PRO A 58 10.61 -28.34 18.60
N ASN A 59 9.76 -28.10 19.60
CA ASN A 59 8.44 -28.70 19.74
C ASN A 59 7.32 -27.65 19.54
N SER A 60 7.61 -26.57 18.81
CA SER A 60 6.63 -25.53 18.50
C SER A 60 5.32 -26.16 17.97
N PRO A 61 4.16 -25.71 18.48
CA PRO A 61 2.85 -26.25 18.09
C PRO A 61 2.50 -25.95 16.62
N PHE A 62 3.25 -25.06 15.99
CA PHE A 62 3.09 -24.67 14.59
C PHE A 62 3.88 -25.56 13.62
N ILE A 63 4.74 -26.46 14.11
CA ILE A 63 5.54 -27.33 13.24
C ILE A 63 4.64 -28.27 12.43
N GLY A 64 4.85 -28.27 11.11
CA GLY A 64 4.08 -29.08 10.16
C GLY A 64 2.62 -28.63 9.98
N LYS A 65 2.27 -27.43 10.44
CA LYS A 65 0.93 -26.86 10.29
C LYS A 65 0.75 -26.11 8.98
N THR A 66 -0.45 -26.21 8.43
CA THR A 66 -0.87 -25.37 7.29
C THR A 66 -1.08 -23.92 7.75
N PRO A 67 -1.06 -22.93 6.83
CA PRO A 67 -1.35 -21.54 7.19
C PRO A 67 -2.68 -21.37 7.95
N GLN A 68 -3.71 -22.14 7.58
CA GLN A 68 -5.01 -22.14 8.30
C GLN A 68 -4.89 -22.64 9.72
N GLU A 69 -4.19 -23.75 9.95
CA GLU A 69 -3.97 -24.24 11.30
C GLU A 69 -3.14 -23.28 12.13
N CYS A 70 -2.12 -22.63 11.54
CA CYS A 70 -1.34 -21.59 12.23
C CYS A 70 -2.22 -20.40 12.64
N TYR A 71 -3.11 -19.94 11.75
CA TYR A 71 -4.04 -18.86 12.05
C TYR A 71 -4.99 -19.21 13.21
N GLU A 72 -5.58 -20.40 13.22
CA GLU A 72 -6.46 -20.83 14.32
C GLU A 72 -5.69 -20.96 15.65
N LEU A 73 -4.44 -21.42 15.61
CA LEU A 73 -3.58 -21.49 16.79
C LEU A 73 -3.21 -20.09 17.32
N LEU A 74 -2.86 -19.15 16.44
CA LEU A 74 -2.60 -17.76 16.82
C LEU A 74 -3.84 -17.11 17.43
N LYS A 75 -5.02 -17.33 16.83
CA LYS A 75 -6.29 -16.84 17.37
C LYS A 75 -6.53 -17.35 18.79
N LYS A 76 -6.36 -18.66 19.00
CA LYS A 76 -6.48 -19.28 20.30
C LYS A 76 -5.46 -18.72 21.30
N LEU A 77 -4.20 -18.56 20.91
CA LEU A 77 -3.17 -17.94 21.76
C LEU A 77 -3.59 -16.54 22.21
N CYS A 78 -4.10 -15.70 21.30
CA CYS A 78 -4.53 -14.34 21.65
C CYS A 78 -5.72 -14.36 22.62
N GLU A 79 -6.64 -15.31 22.45
CA GLU A 79 -7.81 -15.49 23.33
C GLU A 79 -7.43 -16.01 24.72
N ASP A 80 -6.48 -16.94 24.81
CA ASP A 80 -6.10 -17.61 26.07
C ASP A 80 -5.10 -16.78 26.90
N THR A 81 -4.23 -15.99 26.24
CA THR A 81 -3.12 -15.28 26.90
C THR A 81 -3.32 -13.76 26.94
N GLU A 82 -4.30 -13.23 26.20
CA GLU A 82 -4.50 -11.79 26.00
C GLU A 82 -3.33 -11.09 25.28
N SER A 83 -2.47 -11.83 24.58
CA SER A 83 -1.38 -11.27 23.77
C SER A 83 -1.90 -10.31 22.68
N GLU A 84 -1.27 -9.13 22.55
CA GLU A 84 -1.68 -8.07 21.61
C GLU A 84 -1.04 -8.25 20.21
N LEU A 85 -1.34 -9.36 19.55
CA LEU A 85 -0.77 -9.70 18.23
C LEU A 85 -1.71 -9.38 17.07
N LEU A 86 -1.15 -8.90 15.95
CA LEU A 86 -1.87 -8.68 14.71
C LEU A 86 -2.11 -10.00 13.94
N ARG A 87 -3.04 -10.81 14.44
CA ARG A 87 -3.34 -12.15 13.89
C ARG A 87 -3.82 -12.19 12.43
N TRP A 88 -4.21 -11.05 11.86
CA TRP A 88 -4.67 -10.93 10.46
C TRP A 88 -3.53 -10.89 9.45
N TYR A 89 -2.34 -10.50 9.88
CA TYR A 89 -1.15 -10.40 9.04
C TYR A 89 0.04 -10.97 9.78
N PHE A 90 0.44 -12.18 9.40
CA PHE A 90 1.49 -12.90 10.10
C PHE A 90 2.46 -13.57 9.14
N ILE A 91 3.64 -13.87 9.65
CA ILE A 91 4.71 -14.52 8.90
C ILE A 91 4.82 -15.95 9.38
N ILE A 92 5.04 -16.90 8.46
CA ILE A 92 5.40 -18.27 8.79
C ILE A 92 6.84 -18.51 8.32
N MET A 93 7.69 -18.86 9.27
CA MET A 93 9.02 -19.39 9.03
C MET A 93 8.99 -20.91 9.12
N ASP A 94 9.19 -21.59 8.00
CA ASP A 94 9.16 -23.05 7.90
C ASP A 94 10.56 -23.62 7.63
N GLU A 95 10.67 -24.91 7.31
CA GLU A 95 11.97 -25.55 7.06
C GLU A 95 12.72 -24.94 5.86
N ARG A 96 12.00 -24.27 4.96
CA ARG A 96 12.57 -23.62 3.79
C ARG A 96 13.23 -22.29 4.14
N SER A 97 12.73 -21.59 5.15
CA SER A 97 13.34 -20.36 5.66
C SER A 97 14.79 -20.55 6.09
N MET A 98 15.17 -21.73 6.57
CA MET A 98 16.56 -22.07 6.90
C MET A 98 17.45 -22.34 5.67
N GLN A 99 16.87 -22.53 4.49
CA GLN A 99 17.57 -22.96 3.27
C GLN A 99 17.74 -21.84 2.26
N ASP A 100 16.73 -20.99 2.10
CA ASP A 100 16.70 -19.99 1.02
C ASP A 100 16.28 -18.58 1.46
N ASP A 101 16.27 -18.30 2.76
CA ASP A 101 15.97 -16.97 3.32
C ASP A 101 14.62 -16.42 2.83
N THR A 102 13.64 -17.32 2.72
CA THR A 102 12.26 -16.96 2.40
C THR A 102 11.29 -17.27 3.53
N VAL A 103 10.23 -16.49 3.62
CA VAL A 103 9.11 -16.69 4.56
C VAL A 103 7.80 -16.80 3.80
N LEU A 104 6.75 -17.33 4.44
CA LEU A 104 5.37 -17.20 3.95
C LEU A 104 4.72 -16.01 4.65
N LEU A 105 4.35 -14.99 3.91
CA LEU A 105 3.46 -13.92 4.37
C LEU A 105 2.04 -14.42 4.26
N VAL A 106 1.26 -14.31 5.34
CA VAL A 106 -0.11 -14.80 5.41
C VAL A 106 -1.03 -13.66 5.79
N ARG A 107 -2.10 -13.50 5.00
CA ARG A 107 -3.20 -12.59 5.28
C ARG A 107 -4.46 -13.40 5.55
N ALA A 108 -4.98 -13.24 6.76
CA ALA A 108 -6.25 -13.77 7.22
C ALA A 108 -7.31 -12.68 7.17
N GLU A 109 -8.48 -13.04 6.67
CA GLU A 109 -9.67 -12.21 6.71
C GLU A 109 -10.74 -12.94 7.54
N ASP A 110 -11.55 -12.17 8.27
CA ASP A 110 -12.52 -12.71 9.22
C ASP A 110 -13.67 -13.43 8.47
N GLY A 111 -13.61 -14.77 8.40
CA GLY A 111 -14.63 -15.60 7.75
C GLY A 111 -14.37 -15.96 6.28
N THR A 112 -13.20 -15.62 5.73
CA THR A 112 -12.79 -15.89 4.34
C THR A 112 -11.58 -16.82 4.23
N GLU A 113 -11.29 -17.24 3.00
CA GLU A 113 -10.14 -18.05 2.61
C GLU A 113 -8.82 -17.30 2.89
N LEU A 114 -7.82 -17.97 3.45
CA LEU A 114 -6.49 -17.39 3.67
C LEU A 114 -5.76 -17.18 2.34
N SER A 115 -5.07 -16.05 2.22
CA SER A 115 -4.10 -15.84 1.16
C SER A 115 -2.68 -15.90 1.74
N SER A 116 -1.74 -16.47 0.98
CA SER A 116 -0.34 -16.50 1.37
C SER A 116 0.60 -16.38 0.18
N VAL A 117 1.75 -15.78 0.41
CA VAL A 117 2.82 -15.62 -0.58
C VAL A 117 4.17 -15.90 0.03
N ARG A 118 5.08 -16.46 -0.76
CA ARG A 118 6.47 -16.62 -0.36
C ARG A 118 7.27 -15.38 -0.76
N ALA A 119 7.95 -14.77 0.20
CA ALA A 119 8.78 -13.58 0.02
C ALA A 119 10.17 -13.80 0.61
N THR A 120 11.19 -13.08 0.14
CA THR A 120 12.53 -13.08 0.75
C THR A 120 12.52 -12.26 2.03
N PHE A 121 13.45 -12.51 2.96
CA PHE A 121 13.58 -11.77 4.23
C PHE A 121 13.59 -10.26 3.98
N GLU A 122 14.49 -9.77 3.12
CA GLU A 122 14.64 -8.35 2.74
C GLU A 122 13.34 -7.66 2.30
N THR A 123 12.40 -8.41 1.72
CA THR A 123 11.14 -7.84 1.19
C THR A 123 9.94 -8.05 2.11
N SER A 124 10.11 -8.82 3.18
CA SER A 124 8.98 -9.34 3.95
C SER A 124 8.27 -8.27 4.77
N ALA A 125 9.01 -7.36 5.42
CA ALA A 125 8.45 -6.22 6.13
C ALA A 125 7.73 -5.23 5.18
N SER A 126 8.40 -4.83 4.08
CA SER A 126 7.80 -3.92 3.09
C SER A 126 6.57 -4.51 2.38
N SER A 127 6.49 -5.84 2.26
CA SER A 127 5.33 -6.51 1.66
C SER A 127 4.14 -6.60 2.62
N LEU A 128 4.38 -6.60 3.94
CA LEU A 128 3.31 -6.56 4.93
C LEU A 128 2.73 -5.15 5.09
N SER A 129 3.55 -4.11 4.91
CA SER A 129 3.11 -2.71 5.00
C SER A 129 2.14 -2.31 3.90
N THR A 130 2.27 -2.92 2.73
CA THR A 130 1.60 -2.47 1.52
C THR A 130 0.19 -3.04 1.33
N SER A 131 -0.31 -3.97 2.17
CA SER A 131 -1.58 -4.69 1.93
C SER A 131 -1.63 -5.49 0.62
N TRP A 132 -0.56 -5.44 -0.19
CA TRP A 132 -0.42 -6.05 -1.50
C TRP A 132 0.71 -7.07 -1.45
N ILE A 133 0.31 -8.33 -1.51
CA ILE A 133 1.21 -9.48 -1.60
C ILE A 133 2.07 -9.35 -2.88
N GLN A 134 3.33 -8.91 -2.74
CA GLN A 134 4.30 -8.97 -3.82
C GLN A 134 4.80 -10.42 -3.98
N VAL A 135 4.47 -11.06 -5.10
CA VAL A 135 4.93 -12.42 -5.41
C VAL A 135 6.30 -12.35 -6.09
N VAL A 136 7.36 -12.74 -5.39
CA VAL A 136 8.71 -12.87 -5.95
C VAL A 136 8.91 -14.29 -6.48
N PHE A 137 9.18 -14.43 -7.80
CA PHE A 137 9.46 -15.73 -8.40
C PHE A 137 10.97 -16.02 -8.44
N PRO A 138 11.42 -17.26 -8.12
CA PRO A 138 12.82 -17.64 -8.29
C PRO A 138 13.22 -17.66 -9.79
N ARG A 139 14.48 -17.31 -10.06
CA ARG A 139 15.05 -17.19 -11.42
C ARG A 139 14.74 -18.43 -12.29
N GLY A 140 14.02 -18.23 -13.39
CA GLY A 140 13.85 -19.22 -14.47
C GLY A 140 12.42 -19.55 -14.88
N TYR A 141 11.40 -19.07 -14.18
CA TYR A 141 10.00 -19.18 -14.62
C TYR A 141 9.55 -17.89 -15.31
N ALA A 142 9.62 -17.86 -16.64
CA ALA A 142 8.96 -16.83 -17.44
C ALA A 142 7.61 -17.37 -17.91
N SER A 143 6.51 -16.81 -17.40
CA SER A 143 5.18 -16.99 -17.98
C SER A 143 5.05 -16.05 -19.20
N PRO A 144 4.48 -16.49 -20.33
CA PRO A 144 4.31 -15.64 -21.52
C PRO A 144 3.27 -14.52 -21.35
N HIS A 145 2.64 -14.40 -20.18
CA HIS A 145 1.62 -13.38 -19.85
C HIS A 145 1.93 -12.61 -18.56
N ALA A 146 3.21 -12.59 -18.17
CA ALA A 146 3.71 -11.95 -16.96
C ALA A 146 4.63 -10.78 -17.35
N GLU A 147 4.29 -9.56 -16.94
CA GLU A 147 5.21 -8.42 -17.04
C GLU A 147 6.26 -8.52 -15.93
N VAL A 148 7.51 -8.66 -16.34
CA VAL A 148 8.67 -8.88 -15.48
C VAL A 148 9.49 -7.59 -15.47
N SER A 149 9.51 -6.86 -14.35
CA SER A 149 10.40 -5.71 -14.17
C SER A 149 11.61 -6.10 -13.33
N ARG A 150 12.77 -5.49 -13.60
CA ARG A 150 14.05 -5.83 -12.97
C ARG A 150 14.48 -4.68 -12.06
N SER A 151 14.70 -4.94 -10.77
CA SER A 151 15.28 -3.94 -9.87
C SER A 151 16.81 -3.83 -10.06
N HIS A 152 17.38 -2.70 -9.68
CA HIS A 152 18.83 -2.42 -9.74
C HIS A 152 19.70 -3.43 -8.97
N PHE A 153 19.10 -4.23 -8.07
CA PHE A 153 19.76 -5.30 -7.32
C PHE A 153 19.61 -6.71 -7.95
N GLY A 154 18.95 -6.83 -9.11
CA GLY A 154 18.83 -8.09 -9.84
C GLY A 154 17.67 -9.00 -9.41
N HIS A 155 16.68 -8.44 -8.73
CA HIS A 155 15.39 -9.07 -8.40
C HIS A 155 14.37 -8.78 -9.51
N TYR A 156 13.39 -9.67 -9.66
CA TYR A 156 12.32 -9.56 -10.66
C TYR A 156 10.98 -9.32 -9.96
N THR A 157 10.32 -8.22 -10.27
CA THR A 157 8.99 -7.85 -9.77
C THR A 157 7.95 -8.20 -10.82
N LEU A 158 6.84 -8.79 -10.40
CA LEU A 158 5.77 -9.25 -11.30
C LEU A 158 4.45 -8.57 -10.92
N ARG A 159 3.93 -7.73 -11.81
CA ARG A 159 2.63 -7.07 -11.66
C ARG A 159 1.54 -8.05 -12.12
N VAL A 160 0.73 -8.56 -11.20
CA VAL A 160 -0.42 -9.42 -11.55
C VAL A 160 -1.69 -8.59 -11.48
N THR A 161 -2.06 -7.96 -12.60
CA THR A 161 -3.30 -7.16 -12.73
C THR A 161 -4.56 -8.03 -12.87
N SER A 162 -4.44 -9.34 -13.05
CA SER A 162 -5.56 -10.29 -12.93
C SER A 162 -5.08 -11.72 -12.68
N LEU A 163 -5.66 -12.39 -11.68
CA LEU A 163 -5.31 -13.76 -11.26
C LEU A 163 -5.91 -14.86 -12.17
N TRP A 164 -6.21 -14.54 -13.43
CA TRP A 164 -7.04 -15.41 -14.30
C TRP A 164 -6.28 -16.29 -15.30
N THR A 165 -4.98 -16.12 -15.51
CA THR A 165 -4.27 -16.82 -16.62
C THR A 165 -3.14 -17.77 -16.20
N CYS A 166 -2.91 -18.01 -14.90
CA CYS A 166 -1.80 -18.86 -14.45
C CYS A 166 -2.11 -20.36 -14.27
N PHE A 167 -3.32 -20.84 -14.58
CA PHE A 167 -3.65 -22.26 -14.47
C PHE A 167 -3.85 -22.92 -15.85
N ASP A 168 -2.79 -23.49 -16.42
CA ASP A 168 -2.94 -24.49 -17.47
C ASP A 168 -3.15 -25.88 -16.85
N ARG A 169 -4.03 -26.64 -17.51
CA ARG A 169 -4.67 -27.88 -17.08
C ARG A 169 -3.66 -29.01 -16.91
N THR A 170 -3.38 -29.41 -15.68
CA THR A 170 -3.29 -30.85 -15.37
C THR A 170 -3.47 -31.27 -13.91
N SER A 171 -3.76 -30.38 -12.96
CA SER A 171 -3.99 -30.81 -11.57
C SER A 171 -4.92 -29.88 -10.80
N LEU A 172 -6.18 -29.76 -11.22
CA LEU A 172 -7.24 -29.18 -10.39
C LEU A 172 -8.46 -30.10 -10.42
N LEU A 173 -8.46 -31.05 -9.49
CA LEU A 173 -9.66 -31.69 -9.00
C LEU A 173 -9.91 -31.07 -7.61
N HIS A 174 -11.06 -30.39 -7.50
CA HIS A 174 -11.63 -29.77 -6.31
C HIS A 174 -11.06 -28.43 -5.84
N ALA A 175 -11.58 -27.34 -6.41
CA ALA A 175 -12.10 -26.21 -5.63
C ALA A 175 -13.03 -25.38 -6.54
N ASN A 176 -14.30 -25.28 -6.17
CA ASN A 176 -15.26 -24.37 -6.79
C ASN A 176 -15.19 -23.05 -6.02
N CYS A 177 -14.68 -21.98 -6.62
CA CYS A 177 -14.81 -20.63 -6.07
C CYS A 177 -15.64 -19.77 -7.03
N THR A 178 -16.75 -19.25 -6.50
CA THR A 178 -17.71 -18.35 -7.16
C THR A 178 -17.27 -16.89 -6.99
N LEU A 179 -17.27 -16.14 -8.10
CA LEU A 179 -16.88 -14.74 -8.26
C LEU A 179 -18.03 -13.78 -7.88
N ASP A 180 -18.15 -13.36 -6.62
CA ASP A 180 -19.16 -12.34 -6.26
C ASP A 180 -18.75 -11.33 -5.15
N SER A 181 -17.49 -11.26 -4.71
CA SER A 181 -17.16 -10.53 -3.46
C SER A 181 -15.92 -9.63 -3.48
N ILE A 182 -15.63 -8.92 -4.58
CA ILE A 182 -14.59 -7.86 -4.61
C ILE A 182 -15.17 -6.47 -4.27
N SER A 183 -16.51 -6.33 -4.16
CA SER A 183 -17.20 -5.03 -4.09
C SER A 183 -17.34 -4.39 -2.69
N SER A 184 -16.77 -4.95 -1.61
CA SER A 184 -17.02 -4.46 -0.23
C SER A 184 -15.76 -4.03 0.53
N TYR A 185 -14.73 -3.56 -0.16
CA TYR A 185 -13.35 -3.54 0.35
C TYR A 185 -12.93 -2.35 1.23
N TRP A 186 -13.86 -1.61 1.81
CA TRP A 186 -13.56 -0.59 2.82
C TRP A 186 -14.44 -0.79 4.06
N GLY A 187 -14.11 -1.83 4.84
CA GLY A 187 -14.56 -2.02 6.21
C GLY A 187 -13.57 -1.40 7.22
N PRO A 188 -14.01 -1.08 8.43
CA PRO A 188 -13.42 -0.04 9.28
C PRO A 188 -11.98 -0.38 9.68
N THR A 189 -11.04 0.41 9.18
CA THR A 189 -9.65 0.41 9.62
C THR A 189 -9.56 0.82 11.09
N THR A 190 -8.91 -0.01 11.89
CA THR A 190 -8.46 0.30 13.23
C THR A 190 -7.64 1.58 13.21
N LYS A 191 -8.05 2.54 14.05
CA LYS A 191 -7.44 3.86 14.28
C LYS A 191 -5.90 3.87 14.23
N MET A 192 -5.34 4.14 13.06
CA MET A 192 -4.11 4.92 12.94
C MET A 192 -4.51 6.39 12.80
N GLY A 193 -3.77 7.29 13.43
CA GLY A 193 -4.14 8.67 13.69
C GLY A 193 -4.24 9.63 12.49
N GLY A 194 -4.41 9.13 11.26
CA GLY A 194 -4.70 9.94 10.07
C GLY A 194 -6.09 9.59 9.53
N ARG A 195 -7.06 10.49 9.69
CA ARG A 195 -8.47 10.29 9.31
C ARG A 195 -8.78 10.46 7.81
N GLY A 196 -7.77 10.53 6.94
CA GLY A 196 -7.99 10.74 5.50
C GLY A 196 -8.22 9.44 4.74
N THR A 197 -9.34 9.33 4.02
CA THR A 197 -9.60 8.23 3.08
C THR A 197 -9.45 8.65 1.63
N SER A 198 -9.60 9.95 1.31
CA SER A 198 -9.61 10.44 -0.06
C SER A 198 -8.52 11.48 -0.39
N PHE A 199 -7.92 11.38 -1.58
CA PHE A 199 -6.99 12.35 -2.14
C PHE A 199 -7.74 13.56 -2.72
N PRO A 200 -7.42 14.79 -2.27
CA PRO A 200 -8.05 15.99 -2.81
C PRO A 200 -7.63 16.26 -4.25
N ILE A 201 -8.58 16.70 -5.06
CA ILE A 201 -8.36 17.39 -6.33
C ILE A 201 -8.92 18.80 -6.17
N VAL A 202 -8.06 19.82 -6.26
CA VAL A 202 -8.46 21.22 -6.17
C VAL A 202 -8.30 21.91 -7.51
N CYS A 203 -9.24 22.81 -7.83
CA CYS A 203 -9.21 23.61 -9.04
C CYS A 203 -8.73 25.03 -8.69
N THR A 204 -7.54 25.42 -9.15
CA THR A 204 -7.03 26.79 -8.99
C THR A 204 -7.44 27.71 -10.15
N ALA A 205 -8.05 27.12 -11.18
CA ALA A 205 -8.62 27.79 -12.34
C ALA A 205 -10.09 27.39 -12.58
N LEU A 206 -10.78 28.17 -13.42
CA LEU A 206 -12.14 27.84 -13.86
C LEU A 206 -12.10 26.76 -14.96
N LEU A 207 -12.46 25.54 -14.60
CA LEU A 207 -12.45 24.38 -15.48
C LEU A 207 -13.86 23.97 -15.85
N SER A 208 -14.06 23.64 -17.13
CA SER A 208 -15.31 23.04 -17.56
C SER A 208 -15.37 21.58 -17.13
N LYS A 209 -16.58 21.06 -16.95
CA LYS A 209 -16.80 19.63 -16.63
C LYS A 209 -16.18 18.69 -17.66
N GLU A 210 -16.05 19.12 -18.92
CA GLU A 210 -15.43 18.32 -19.98
C GLU A 210 -13.94 18.09 -19.70
N ILE A 211 -13.21 19.11 -19.20
CA ILE A 211 -11.81 18.98 -18.81
C ILE A 211 -11.67 18.10 -17.57
N MET A 212 -12.53 18.30 -16.56
CA MET A 212 -12.52 17.50 -15.33
C MET A 212 -12.81 16.02 -15.61
N ASN A 213 -13.81 15.73 -16.45
CA ASN A 213 -14.10 14.35 -16.86
C ASN A 213 -12.97 13.74 -17.70
N ARG A 214 -12.37 14.51 -18.62
CA ARG A 214 -11.22 14.04 -19.40
C ARG A 214 -10.05 13.65 -18.49
N PHE A 215 -9.80 14.42 -17.44
CA PHE A 215 -8.82 14.08 -16.42
C PHE A 215 -9.16 12.77 -15.71
N LEU A 216 -10.40 12.61 -15.23
CA LEU A 216 -10.82 11.37 -14.55
C LEU A 216 -10.73 10.14 -15.45
N GLU A 217 -11.07 10.28 -16.74
CA GLU A 217 -10.97 9.21 -17.73
C GLU A 217 -9.50 8.85 -18.01
N ALA A 218 -8.65 9.86 -18.30
CA ALA A 218 -7.25 9.63 -18.66
C ALA A 218 -6.43 9.06 -17.49
N SER A 219 -6.71 9.49 -16.27
CA SER A 219 -6.03 9.02 -15.04
C SER A 219 -6.52 7.66 -14.54
N GLY A 220 -7.56 7.07 -15.15
CA GLY A 220 -8.17 5.82 -14.72
C GLY A 220 -9.11 5.93 -13.50
N ILE A 221 -9.26 7.12 -12.90
CA ILE A 221 -10.17 7.36 -11.77
C ILE A 221 -11.63 7.05 -12.13
N ALA A 222 -12.04 7.34 -13.37
CA ALA A 222 -13.41 7.06 -13.82
C ALA A 222 -13.73 5.56 -13.93
N ASP A 223 -12.72 4.74 -14.22
CA ASP A 223 -12.88 3.30 -14.45
C ASP A 223 -12.78 2.50 -13.14
N ASP A 224 -12.00 2.99 -12.17
CA ASP A 224 -11.86 2.36 -10.86
C ASP A 224 -12.60 3.14 -9.77
N LYS A 225 -13.80 2.67 -9.44
CA LYS A 225 -14.64 3.21 -8.37
C LYS A 225 -14.02 3.16 -6.97
N ASN A 226 -12.90 2.46 -6.82
CA ASN A 226 -12.19 2.35 -5.55
C ASN A 226 -11.07 3.38 -5.41
N LEU A 227 -10.73 4.12 -6.47
CA LEU A 227 -9.73 5.19 -6.38
C LEU A 227 -10.34 6.37 -5.60
N PRO A 228 -9.78 6.70 -4.42
CA PRO A 228 -10.48 7.57 -3.50
C PRO A 228 -10.10 9.02 -3.79
N PHE A 229 -10.56 9.59 -4.91
CA PHE A 229 -10.28 10.98 -5.28
C PHE A 229 -11.52 11.86 -5.14
N ALA A 230 -11.38 13.00 -4.47
CA ALA A 230 -12.46 13.93 -4.20
C ALA A 230 -12.13 15.34 -4.73
N PHE A 231 -12.99 15.89 -5.59
CA PHE A 231 -12.96 17.31 -5.92
C PHE A 231 -13.38 18.13 -4.70
N VAL A 232 -12.45 18.96 -4.22
CA VAL A 232 -12.66 19.86 -3.08
C VAL A 232 -12.78 21.27 -3.63
N ASP A 233 -13.97 21.85 -3.49
CA ASP A 233 -14.32 23.16 -4.04
C ASP A 233 -14.81 24.15 -2.98
N SER A 234 -14.89 23.72 -1.72
CA SER A 234 -15.31 24.47 -0.54
C SER A 234 -14.45 24.08 0.67
N ILE A 235 -14.20 25.04 1.58
CA ILE A 235 -13.53 24.78 2.87
C ILE A 235 -14.52 24.64 4.04
N ASP A 236 -15.81 24.89 3.78
CA ASP A 236 -16.87 24.84 4.79
C ASP A 236 -17.68 23.53 4.72
N ASP A 237 -17.49 22.73 3.67
CA ASP A 237 -18.21 21.48 3.43
C ASP A 237 -17.45 20.26 3.97
N TYR A 238 -18.17 19.20 4.30
CA TYR A 238 -17.60 17.94 4.77
C TYR A 238 -17.43 16.96 3.61
N TYR A 239 -16.23 16.37 3.48
CA TYR A 239 -15.88 15.39 2.45
C TYR A 239 -15.50 14.06 3.11
N ASP A 240 -16.21 12.97 2.78
CA ASP A 240 -15.99 11.62 3.35
C ASP A 240 -15.76 10.52 2.31
N GLY A 241 -15.60 10.88 1.04
CA GLY A 241 -15.44 9.90 -0.02
C GLY A 241 -15.16 10.51 -1.38
N PRO A 242 -15.00 9.65 -2.40
CA PRO A 242 -14.70 10.08 -3.75
C PRO A 242 -15.86 10.86 -4.37
N SER A 243 -15.52 11.75 -5.31
CA SER A 243 -16.53 12.47 -6.07
C SER A 243 -17.33 11.56 -7.01
N GLU A 244 -18.59 11.90 -7.23
CA GLU A 244 -19.42 11.19 -8.20
C GLU A 244 -18.89 11.39 -9.63
N VAL A 245 -18.71 10.28 -10.34
CA VAL A 245 -18.30 10.26 -11.76
C VAL A 245 -19.50 9.82 -12.63
N PRO A 246 -19.79 10.50 -13.75
CA PRO A 246 -19.10 11.68 -14.28
C PRO A 246 -19.46 12.98 -13.57
N ILE A 247 -18.53 13.92 -13.56
CA ILE A 247 -18.74 15.28 -13.07
C ILE A 247 -19.79 15.98 -13.94
N THR A 248 -20.87 16.45 -13.31
CA THR A 248 -22.01 17.05 -14.03
C THR A 248 -21.95 18.58 -14.10
N VAL A 249 -21.15 19.21 -13.23
CA VAL A 249 -21.01 20.66 -13.07
C VAL A 249 -19.58 21.10 -13.32
N SER A 250 -19.38 22.34 -13.79
CA SER A 250 -18.03 22.91 -13.92
C SER A 250 -17.47 23.28 -12.54
N SER A 251 -16.18 23.56 -12.45
CA SER A 251 -15.55 24.00 -11.19
C SER A 251 -16.28 25.20 -10.59
N ASN A 252 -16.44 25.21 -9.26
CA ASN A 252 -17.08 26.31 -8.55
C ASN A 252 -16.31 27.64 -8.79
N PRO A 253 -16.95 28.68 -9.37
CA PRO A 253 -16.28 29.94 -9.63
C PRO A 253 -15.91 30.74 -8.37
N ASP A 254 -16.54 30.41 -7.25
CA ASP A 254 -16.28 31.02 -5.94
C ASP A 254 -15.37 30.15 -5.06
N SER A 255 -14.69 29.15 -5.66
CA SER A 255 -13.81 28.24 -4.91
C SER A 255 -12.67 28.99 -4.22
N PRO A 256 -12.35 28.67 -2.95
CA PRO A 256 -11.29 29.34 -2.19
C PRO A 256 -9.88 29.04 -2.72
N PHE A 257 -9.74 28.04 -3.59
CA PHE A 257 -8.48 27.62 -4.20
C PHE A 257 -8.12 28.43 -5.46
N ILE A 258 -9.02 29.26 -5.98
CA ILE A 258 -8.76 30.04 -7.21
C ILE A 258 -7.57 30.98 -7.03
N ASN A 259 -6.61 30.92 -7.96
CA ASN A 259 -5.33 31.66 -7.93
C ASN A 259 -4.44 31.36 -6.70
N LYS A 260 -4.59 30.20 -6.06
CA LYS A 260 -3.74 29.78 -4.95
C LYS A 260 -2.50 29.04 -5.41
N THR A 261 -1.40 29.28 -4.70
CA THR A 261 -0.16 28.49 -4.80
C THR A 261 -0.33 27.11 -4.16
N PRO A 262 0.52 26.12 -4.48
CA PRO A 262 0.48 24.80 -3.81
C PRO A 262 0.54 24.90 -2.28
N GLU A 263 1.36 25.79 -1.75
CA GLU A 263 1.50 26.03 -0.31
C GLU A 263 0.20 26.58 0.30
N GLU A 264 -0.44 27.56 -0.35
CA GLU A 264 -1.73 28.08 0.10
C GLU A 264 -2.85 27.04 -0.01
N CYS A 265 -2.85 26.21 -1.05
CA CYS A 265 -3.81 25.10 -1.20
C CYS A 265 -3.66 24.09 -0.05
N SER A 266 -2.43 23.69 0.28
CA SER A 266 -2.16 22.77 1.39
C SER A 266 -2.67 23.34 2.72
N GLN A 267 -2.41 24.62 3.01
CA GLN A 267 -2.90 25.28 4.22
C GLN A 267 -4.44 25.31 4.30
N LEU A 268 -5.12 25.55 3.17
CA LEU A 268 -6.58 25.52 3.11
C LEU A 268 -7.15 24.10 3.30
N LEU A 269 -6.49 23.07 2.76
CA LEU A 269 -6.89 21.67 2.95
C LEU A 269 -6.69 21.21 4.40
N LEU A 270 -5.58 21.61 5.04
CA LEU A 270 -5.36 21.38 6.47
C LEU A 270 -6.44 22.06 7.31
N GLN A 271 -6.73 23.34 7.04
CA GLN A 271 -7.81 24.07 7.71
C GLN A 271 -9.17 23.37 7.52
N LEU A 272 -9.49 22.93 6.31
CA LEU A 272 -10.72 22.18 6.02
C LEU A 272 -10.84 20.92 6.91
N CYS A 273 -9.76 20.14 7.02
CA CYS A 273 -9.71 18.96 7.89
C CYS A 273 -9.92 19.32 9.37
N GLU A 274 -9.31 20.41 9.84
CA GLU A 274 -9.46 20.89 11.22
C GLU A 274 -10.88 21.38 11.53
N ASP A 275 -11.48 22.14 10.61
CA ASP A 275 -12.75 22.84 10.82
C ASP A 275 -13.97 21.91 10.61
N THR A 276 -13.90 20.96 9.68
CA THR A 276 -15.04 20.12 9.29
C THR A 276 -14.91 18.66 9.66
N GLU A 277 -13.73 18.23 10.13
CA GLU A 277 -13.36 16.81 10.32
C GLU A 277 -13.38 15.97 9.02
N SER A 278 -13.30 16.60 7.84
CA SER A 278 -13.28 15.91 6.54
C SER A 278 -12.25 14.78 6.49
N GLU A 279 -12.65 13.66 5.88
CA GLU A 279 -11.84 12.44 5.73
C GLU A 279 -11.01 12.47 4.43
N ILE A 280 -10.20 13.52 4.26
CA ILE A 280 -9.28 13.67 3.13
C ILE A 280 -7.81 13.62 3.58
N ILE A 281 -6.90 13.41 2.62
CA ILE A 281 -5.45 13.37 2.84
C ILE A 281 -4.85 14.72 2.38
N PRO A 282 -4.67 15.70 3.28
CA PRO A 282 -4.31 17.08 2.89
C PRO A 282 -2.86 17.24 2.40
N HIS A 283 -1.99 16.24 2.64
CA HIS A 283 -0.57 16.28 2.30
C HIS A 283 -0.26 15.82 0.87
N TYR A 284 -1.13 14.99 0.28
CA TYR A 284 -0.96 14.46 -1.07
C TYR A 284 -2.18 14.80 -1.90
N PHE A 285 -2.06 15.72 -2.85
CA PHE A 285 -3.20 16.22 -3.60
C PHE A 285 -2.84 16.64 -5.02
N ILE A 286 -3.87 16.81 -5.84
CA ILE A 286 -3.76 17.20 -7.24
C ILE A 286 -4.32 18.61 -7.41
N ILE A 287 -3.57 19.48 -8.10
CA ILE A 287 -4.04 20.80 -8.54
C ILE A 287 -4.30 20.76 -10.04
N MET A 288 -5.52 21.12 -10.42
CA MET A 288 -5.87 21.44 -11.78
C MET A 288 -5.91 22.97 -11.98
N ASP A 289 -5.05 23.50 -12.85
CA ASP A 289 -4.86 24.94 -13.07
C ASP A 289 -5.14 25.35 -14.53
N GLU A 290 -4.82 26.59 -14.93
CA GLU A 290 -5.05 27.05 -16.30
C GLU A 290 -4.29 26.25 -17.36
N ARG A 291 -3.19 25.60 -16.97
CA ARG A 291 -2.37 24.78 -17.86
C ARG A 291 -3.05 23.44 -18.13
N SER A 292 -3.81 22.90 -17.17
CA SER A 292 -4.62 21.69 -17.36
C SER A 292 -5.61 21.78 -18.53
N ILE A 293 -6.06 22.99 -18.88
CA ILE A 293 -6.92 23.22 -20.05
C ILE A 293 -6.14 23.04 -21.38
N GLN A 294 -4.85 23.34 -21.37
CA GLN A 294 -4.03 23.52 -22.56
C GLN A 294 -3.32 22.24 -22.99
N ASP A 295 -2.78 21.47 -22.05
CA ASP A 295 -1.86 20.38 -22.36
C ASP A 295 -2.10 19.08 -21.57
N ASP A 296 -3.27 18.93 -20.95
CA ASP A 296 -3.65 17.70 -20.21
C ASP A 296 -2.65 17.32 -19.11
N THR A 297 -2.21 18.33 -18.36
CA THR A 297 -1.31 18.16 -17.21
C THR A 297 -1.92 18.71 -15.93
N VAL A 298 -1.50 18.16 -14.79
CA VAL A 298 -1.84 18.61 -13.43
C VAL A 298 -0.58 18.81 -12.60
N LEU A 299 -0.64 19.57 -11.52
CA LEU A 299 0.41 19.55 -10.50
C LEU A 299 0.07 18.48 -9.47
N LEU A 300 1.00 17.57 -9.22
CA LEU A 300 0.98 16.69 -8.06
C LEU A 300 1.72 17.40 -6.93
N VAL A 301 1.15 17.42 -5.73
CA VAL A 301 1.69 18.14 -4.59
C VAL A 301 1.92 17.18 -3.43
N CYS A 302 3.09 17.30 -2.81
CA CYS A 302 3.49 16.64 -1.58
C CYS A 302 3.84 17.74 -0.56
N ALA A 303 3.09 17.81 0.53
CA ALA A 303 3.19 18.86 1.53
C ALA A 303 3.27 18.27 2.94
N ASP A 304 4.43 17.72 3.30
CA ASP A 304 4.66 17.18 4.64
C ASP A 304 4.87 18.33 5.66
N GLU A 305 4.52 18.11 6.93
CA GLU A 305 4.45 19.18 7.95
C GLU A 305 5.79 19.89 8.22
N ASP A 306 6.90 19.18 8.06
CA ASP A 306 8.25 19.65 8.39
C ASP A 306 9.16 19.86 7.16
N GLU A 307 8.67 19.58 5.96
CA GLU A 307 9.42 19.64 4.71
C GLU A 307 8.88 20.74 3.79
N PRO A 308 9.69 21.28 2.86
CA PRO A 308 9.18 22.19 1.87
C PRO A 308 8.13 21.49 0.99
N VAL A 309 7.11 22.23 0.57
CA VAL A 309 6.11 21.72 -0.37
C VAL A 309 6.79 21.43 -1.71
N TYR A 310 6.77 20.16 -2.11
CA TYR A 310 7.23 19.75 -3.43
C TYR A 310 6.05 19.64 -4.37
N SER A 311 6.25 20.08 -5.61
CA SER A 311 5.27 19.86 -6.66
C SER A 311 5.93 19.52 -7.98
N VAL A 312 5.28 18.62 -8.72
CA VAL A 312 5.71 18.20 -10.05
C VAL A 312 4.54 18.31 -11.02
N ARG A 313 4.80 18.84 -12.21
CA ARG A 313 3.83 18.84 -13.30
C ARG A 313 3.82 17.47 -13.94
N ALA A 314 2.68 16.79 -13.96
CA ALA A 314 2.53 15.46 -14.54
C ALA A 314 1.39 15.43 -15.57
N THR A 315 1.44 14.49 -16.52
CA THR A 315 0.29 14.27 -17.42
C THR A 315 -0.87 13.61 -16.69
N PHE A 316 -2.08 13.74 -17.21
CA PHE A 316 -3.27 13.12 -16.62
C PHE A 316 -3.13 11.60 -16.47
N GLU A 317 -2.48 10.94 -17.42
CA GLU A 317 -2.40 9.47 -17.45
C GLU A 317 -1.62 8.87 -16.28
N VAL A 318 -0.70 9.62 -15.69
CA VAL A 318 0.17 9.12 -14.60
C VAL A 318 -0.18 9.71 -13.25
N SER A 319 -1.01 10.76 -13.20
CA SER A 319 -1.19 11.55 -11.99
C SER A 319 -1.79 10.80 -10.80
N ALA A 320 -2.80 9.95 -11.04
CA ALA A 320 -3.47 9.23 -9.95
C ALA A 320 -2.57 8.17 -9.34
N ASP A 321 -1.91 7.37 -10.19
CA ASP A 321 -0.96 6.33 -9.77
C ASP A 321 0.20 6.93 -8.98
N GLU A 322 0.78 8.05 -9.41
CA GLU A 322 1.94 8.64 -8.74
C GLU A 322 1.61 9.24 -7.38
N VAL A 323 0.44 9.88 -7.23
CA VAL A 323 -0.01 10.36 -5.91
C VAL A 323 -0.19 9.21 -4.91
N MET A 324 -0.66 8.04 -5.38
CA MET A 324 -0.71 6.83 -4.56
C MET A 324 0.69 6.32 -4.21
N LEU A 325 1.64 6.40 -5.13
CA LEU A 325 3.03 6.01 -4.88
C LEU A 325 3.70 6.93 -3.84
N TYR A 326 3.35 8.21 -3.81
CA TYR A 326 3.83 9.15 -2.78
C TYR A 326 3.33 8.76 -1.40
N LEU A 327 2.03 8.49 -1.24
CA LEU A 327 1.45 8.06 0.03
C LEU A 327 2.13 6.78 0.57
N THR A 328 2.47 5.86 -0.33
CA THR A 328 3.06 4.55 0.05
C THR A 328 4.58 4.57 0.14
N GLY A 329 5.24 5.71 -0.10
CA GLY A 329 6.70 5.84 -0.06
C GLY A 329 7.45 5.14 -1.22
N HIS A 330 6.76 4.72 -2.28
CA HIS A 330 7.37 4.07 -3.45
C HIS A 330 7.84 5.08 -4.52
N GLY A 331 7.54 6.36 -4.31
CA GLY A 331 8.03 7.49 -5.08
C GLY A 331 7.99 8.76 -4.24
N SER A 332 8.62 9.82 -4.75
CA SER A 332 8.53 11.14 -4.16
C SER A 332 8.34 12.20 -5.25
N ALA A 333 7.60 13.25 -4.90
CA ALA A 333 7.42 14.39 -5.78
C ALA A 333 8.75 15.09 -6.11
N GLU A 334 9.74 15.03 -5.21
CA GLU A 334 11.09 15.55 -5.44
C GLU A 334 11.80 14.79 -6.57
N GLU A 335 11.87 13.45 -6.50
CA GLU A 335 12.49 12.63 -7.55
C GLU A 335 11.82 12.85 -8.91
N ASP A 336 10.49 12.93 -8.92
CA ASP A 336 9.74 13.13 -10.16
C ASP A 336 9.89 14.55 -10.70
N ALA A 337 10.05 15.56 -9.83
CA ALA A 337 10.40 16.91 -10.25
C ALA A 337 11.79 16.94 -10.91
N GLU A 338 12.78 16.23 -10.35
CA GLU A 338 14.11 16.11 -10.96
C GLU A 338 14.06 15.43 -12.34
N ARG A 339 13.23 14.39 -12.49
CA ARG A 339 12.99 13.74 -13.78
C ARG A 339 12.29 14.67 -14.76
N ALA A 340 11.26 15.39 -14.31
CA ALA A 340 10.55 16.36 -15.14
C ALA A 340 11.50 17.44 -15.66
N LEU A 341 12.44 17.94 -14.87
CA LEU A 341 13.45 18.93 -15.29
C LEU A 341 14.37 18.46 -16.44
N GLN A 342 14.43 17.15 -16.70
CA GLN A 342 15.18 16.58 -17.82
C GLN A 342 14.36 16.59 -19.12
N GLU A 343 13.04 16.76 -19.02
CA GLU A 343 12.13 16.86 -20.15
C GLU A 343 12.05 18.29 -20.70
N HIS A 344 11.81 18.40 -22.00
CA HIS A 344 11.81 19.69 -22.72
C HIS A 344 10.75 20.68 -22.22
N ASP A 345 9.66 20.19 -21.62
CA ASP A 345 8.51 20.97 -21.17
C ASP A 345 8.32 20.95 -19.64
N ASN A 346 9.27 20.36 -18.92
CA ASN A 346 9.23 20.13 -17.47
C ASN A 346 7.98 19.36 -17.02
N VAL A 347 7.56 18.36 -17.79
CA VAL A 347 6.39 17.52 -17.49
C VAL A 347 6.81 16.07 -17.26
N PHE A 348 6.46 15.54 -16.10
CA PHE A 348 6.60 14.16 -15.73
C PHE A 348 5.58 13.28 -16.46
N ARG A 349 6.05 12.17 -17.04
CA ARG A 349 5.25 11.25 -17.86
C ARG A 349 5.29 9.81 -17.31
N GLY A 350 5.60 9.66 -16.03
CA GLY A 350 5.86 8.37 -15.43
C GLY A 350 7.30 7.90 -15.65
N ARG A 351 7.65 6.80 -14.99
CA ARG A 351 8.96 6.16 -15.14
C ARG A 351 9.01 5.48 -16.51
N ALA A 352 9.97 5.85 -17.36
CA ALA A 352 10.27 5.09 -18.56
C ALA A 352 10.78 3.72 -18.13
N TYR A 353 9.94 2.69 -18.26
CA TYR A 353 10.38 1.32 -18.06
C TYR A 353 11.22 0.97 -19.29
N ASP A 354 12.54 0.85 -19.11
CA ASP A 354 13.42 0.30 -20.14
C ASP A 354 12.90 -1.09 -20.53
N GLU A 355 12.34 -1.20 -21.75
CA GLU A 355 11.81 -2.43 -22.36
C GLU A 355 12.86 -3.54 -22.52
#